data_AF-A0A846D4I9-F1
#
_entry.id   AF-A0A846D4I9-F1
#
_cell.length_a   1.000
_cell.length_b   1.000
_cell.length_c   1.000
_cell.angle_alpha   90.00
_cell.angle_beta   90.00
_cell.angle_gamma   90.00
#
_symmetry.space_group_name_H-M   'P 1'
#
loop_
_entity.id
_entity.type
_entity.pdbx_description
1 polymer ?
#
loop_
_entity_poly.entity_id
_entity_poly.type
_entity_poly.pdbx_seq_one_letter_code
_entity_poly.pdbx_strand_id
1 'polypeptide(L)'
;SELQLGLGLWLGQYRGLNRLWLRWYDQQGNWIPTEAELERLRAEQERQRAELAQQRAEQERQEKELAQQRAEQEHQRAEQEHQRAEQLAERLRQMGINPDEI
;
A
#
# COMPACT_ATOMS: atom_id res chain seq x y z
N SER A 1 3.60 -46.70 7.56
CA SER A 1 2.66 -45.59 7.61
C SER A 1 1.69 -45.71 6.45
N GLU A 2 0.46 -46.15 6.69
CA GLU A 2 -0.59 -46.16 5.66
C GLU A 2 -1.06 -44.72 5.47
N LEU A 3 -0.92 -44.20 4.25
CA LEU A 3 -1.57 -42.95 3.86
C LEU A 3 -3.07 -43.26 3.83
N GLN A 4 -3.80 -42.93 4.91
CA GLN A 4 -5.24 -43.09 4.98
C GLN A 4 -5.90 -42.07 4.03
N LEU A 5 -5.97 -42.44 2.76
CA LEU A 5 -6.52 -41.65 1.68
C LEU A 5 -7.79 -42.34 1.19
N GLY A 6 -8.87 -41.57 1.06
CA GLY A 6 -10.09 -42.02 0.42
C GLY A 6 -10.12 -41.60 -1.04
N LEU A 7 -10.80 -42.40 -1.87
CA LEU A 7 -11.07 -42.07 -3.28
C LEU A 7 -12.55 -41.73 -3.43
N GLY A 8 -12.87 -40.57 -4.00
CA GLY A 8 -14.24 -40.11 -4.18
C GLY A 8 -14.50 -39.53 -5.57
N LEU A 9 -15.78 -39.43 -5.93
CA LEU A 9 -16.23 -38.80 -7.16
C LEU A 9 -16.42 -37.30 -6.93
N TRP A 10 -15.68 -36.48 -7.67
CA TRP A 10 -15.77 -35.03 -7.68
C TRP A 10 -16.33 -34.57 -9.03
N LEU A 11 -17.42 -33.80 -9.00
CA LEU A 11 -18.00 -33.20 -10.21
C LEU A 11 -17.24 -31.92 -10.56
N GLY A 12 -16.62 -31.88 -11.74
CA GLY A 12 -16.00 -30.65 -12.22
C GLY A 12 -15.28 -30.80 -13.56
N GLN A 13 -14.50 -29.79 -13.90
CA GLN A 13 -13.80 -29.72 -15.19
C GLN A 13 -12.34 -30.16 -15.05
N TYR A 14 -11.95 -31.18 -15.80
CA TYR A 14 -10.54 -31.58 -15.95
C TYR A 14 -10.24 -31.88 -17.41
N ARG A 15 -9.11 -31.35 -17.92
CA ARG A 15 -8.74 -31.39 -19.35
C ARG A 15 -9.88 -30.92 -20.29
N GLY A 16 -10.63 -29.90 -19.87
CA GLY A 16 -11.74 -29.32 -20.66
C GLY A 16 -13.05 -30.11 -20.61
N LEU A 17 -13.09 -31.30 -20.02
CA LEU A 17 -14.30 -32.12 -19.92
C LEU A 17 -14.94 -31.95 -18.54
N ASN A 18 -16.23 -31.57 -18.52
CA ASN A 18 -17.02 -31.46 -17.29
C ASN A 18 -17.75 -32.77 -17.01
N ARG A 19 -17.33 -33.51 -15.97
CA ARG A 19 -17.90 -34.80 -15.58
C ARG A 19 -17.53 -35.16 -14.15
N LEU A 20 -17.95 -36.35 -13.69
CA LEU A 20 -17.45 -36.94 -12.46
C LEU A 20 -16.02 -37.45 -12.67
N TRP A 21 -15.11 -36.98 -11.83
CA TRP A 21 -13.70 -37.36 -11.80
C TRP A 21 -13.36 -38.04 -10.48
N LEU A 22 -12.43 -38.99 -10.52
CA LEU A 22 -11.88 -39.56 -9.29
C LEU A 22 -10.86 -38.58 -8.69
N ARG A 23 -11.05 -38.20 -7.43
CA ARG A 23 -10.10 -37.41 -6.65
C ARG A 23 -9.81 -38.10 -5.31
N TRP A 24 -8.62 -37.83 -4.79
CA TRP A 24 -8.22 -38.25 -3.46
C TRP A 24 -8.69 -37.22 -2.42
N TYR A 25 -9.13 -37.71 -1.27
CA TYR A 25 -9.44 -36.89 -0.10
C TYR A 25 -8.73 -37.44 1.14
N ASP A 26 -8.48 -36.58 2.11
CA ASP A 26 -7.80 -36.93 3.37
C ASP A 26 -8.75 -37.62 4.37
N GLN A 27 -8.24 -38.03 5.53
CA GLN A 27 -9.06 -38.64 6.59
C GLN A 27 -10.17 -37.72 7.12
N GLN A 28 -10.04 -36.41 6.92
CA GLN A 28 -11.00 -35.40 7.35
C GLN A 28 -12.08 -35.13 6.28
N GLY A 29 -12.01 -35.81 5.12
CA GLY A 29 -12.96 -35.62 4.02
C GLY A 29 -12.63 -34.43 3.11
N ASN A 30 -11.46 -33.80 3.27
CA ASN A 30 -11.06 -32.69 2.41
C ASN A 30 -10.40 -33.21 1.14
N TRP A 31 -10.83 -32.68 -0.01
CA TRP A 31 -10.21 -32.98 -1.30
C TRP A 31 -8.78 -32.49 -1.34
N ILE A 32 -7.85 -33.36 -1.70
CA ILE A 32 -6.45 -32.99 -1.87
C ILE A 32 -6.35 -32.09 -3.12
N PRO A 33 -5.85 -30.85 -2.98
CA PRO A 33 -5.65 -29.96 -4.11
C PRO A 33 -4.72 -30.59 -5.15
N THR A 34 -5.05 -30.40 -6.41
CA THR A 34 -4.14 -30.70 -7.51
C THR A 34 -2.99 -29.69 -7.51
N GLU A 35 -1.86 -30.06 -8.10
CA GLU A 35 -0.71 -29.15 -8.25
C GLU A 35 -1.11 -27.84 -8.95
N ALA A 36 -1.93 -27.91 -9.99
CA ALA A 36 -2.46 -26.75 -10.69
C ALA A 36 -3.36 -25.85 -9.81
N GLU A 37 -4.14 -26.41 -8.89
CA GLU A 37 -4.93 -25.63 -7.93
C GLU A 37 -4.02 -24.95 -6.90
N LEU A 38 -2.97 -25.64 -6.42
CA LEU A 38 -2.01 -25.08 -5.48
C LEU A 38 -1.17 -23.95 -6.12
N GLU A 39 -0.74 -24.11 -7.37
CA GLU A 39 -0.06 -23.07 -8.14
C GLU A 39 -0.93 -21.83 -8.30
N ARG A 40 -2.21 -22.01 -8.65
CA ARG A 40 -3.16 -20.90 -8.76
C ARG A 40 -3.33 -20.17 -7.44
N LEU A 41 -3.50 -20.91 -6.34
CA LEU A 41 -3.63 -20.32 -5.01
C LEU A 41 -2.38 -19.51 -4.62
N ARG A 42 -1.19 -20.03 -4.92
CA ARG A 42 0.08 -19.32 -4.68
C ARG A 42 0.18 -18.06 -5.53
N ALA A 43 -0.13 -18.15 -6.82
CA ALA A 43 -0.11 -17.01 -7.73
C ALA A 43 -1.12 -15.93 -7.31
N GLU A 44 -2.31 -16.31 -6.86
CA GLU A 44 -3.32 -15.39 -6.34
C GLU A 44 -2.87 -14.75 -5.03
N GLN A 45 -2.31 -15.54 -4.10
CA GLN A 45 -1.75 -15.01 -2.86
C GLN A 45 -0.61 -14.03 -3.12
N GLU A 46 0.28 -14.33 -4.06
CA GLU A 46 1.37 -13.45 -4.45
C GLU A 46 0.84 -12.14 -5.05
N ARG A 47 -0.17 -12.21 -5.92
CA ARG A 47 -0.83 -11.01 -6.47
C ARG A 47 -1.46 -10.15 -5.38
N GLN A 48 -2.18 -10.75 -4.45
CA GLN A 48 -2.78 -10.00 -3.33
C GLN A 48 -1.72 -9.32 -2.46
N ARG A 49 -0.59 -10.00 -2.20
CA ARG A 49 0.53 -9.41 -1.46
C ARG A 49 1.17 -8.26 -2.23
N ALA A 50 1.37 -8.42 -3.54
CA ALA A 50 1.91 -7.37 -4.40
C ALA A 50 0.98 -6.15 -4.43
N GLU A 51 -0.33 -6.36 -4.57
CA GLU A 51 -1.33 -5.29 -4.56
C GLU A 51 -1.34 -4.54 -3.22
N LEU A 52 -1.31 -5.26 -2.09
CA LEU A 52 -1.25 -4.63 -0.77
C LEU A 52 0.04 -3.83 -0.58
N ALA A 53 1.18 -4.35 -1.07
CA ALA A 53 2.45 -3.63 -1.03
C ALA A 53 2.40 -2.34 -1.87
N GLN A 54 1.78 -2.38 -3.05
CA GLN A 54 1.59 -1.20 -3.89
C GLN A 54 0.69 -0.15 -3.21
N GLN A 55 -0.42 -0.56 -2.60
CA GLN A 55 -1.31 0.36 -1.89
C GLN A 55 -0.58 1.07 -0.74
N ARG A 56 0.23 0.33 0.03
CA ARG A 56 1.04 0.93 1.11
C ARG A 56 2.09 1.92 0.59
N ALA A 57 2.78 1.55 -0.49
CA ALA A 57 3.77 2.43 -1.10
C ALA A 57 3.12 3.71 -1.66
N GLU A 58 1.91 3.60 -2.21
CA GLU A 58 1.16 4.76 -2.68
C GLU A 58 0.71 5.66 -1.52
N GLN A 59 0.22 5.08 -0.44
CA GLN A 59 -0.16 5.84 0.75
C GLN A 59 1.06 6.58 1.35
N GLU A 60 2.20 5.92 1.47
CA GLU A 60 3.44 6.54 1.97
C GLU A 60 3.88 7.70 1.07
N ARG A 61 3.76 7.55 -0.26
CA ARG A 61 4.04 8.63 -1.22
C ARG A 61 3.12 9.83 -1.01
N GLN A 62 1.82 9.60 -0.85
CA GLN A 62 0.84 10.66 -0.60
C GLN A 62 1.09 11.38 0.73
N GLU A 63 1.41 10.64 1.79
CA GLU A 63 1.75 11.23 3.09
C GLU A 63 3.02 12.09 3.00
N LYS A 64 4.05 11.61 2.30
CA LYS A 64 5.28 12.36 2.06
C LYS A 64 5.04 13.63 1.24
N GLU A 65 4.23 13.54 0.19
CA GLU A 65 3.89 14.69 -0.64
C GLU A 65 3.12 15.75 0.19
N LEU A 66 2.14 15.32 1.00
CA LEU A 66 1.41 16.21 1.88
C LEU A 66 2.32 16.88 2.92
N ALA A 67 3.26 16.13 3.50
CA ALA A 67 4.25 16.67 4.42
C ALA A 67 5.15 17.72 3.75
N GLN A 68 5.59 17.46 2.52
CA GLN A 68 6.37 18.41 1.72
C GLN A 68 5.58 19.68 1.41
N GLN A 69 4.32 19.56 0.99
CA GLN A 69 3.47 20.73 0.73
C GLN A 69 3.26 21.60 1.97
N ARG A 70 3.10 20.98 3.15
CA ARG A 70 2.98 21.72 4.42
C ARG A 70 4.28 22.44 4.79
N ALA A 71 5.42 21.76 4.66
CA ALA A 71 6.73 22.36 4.92
C ALA A 71 7.00 23.54 3.97
N GLU A 72 6.68 23.39 2.69
CA GLU A 72 6.78 24.45 1.68
C GLU A 72 5.88 25.65 2.04
N GLN A 73 4.64 25.38 2.45
CA GLN A 73 3.70 26.44 2.85
C GLN A 73 4.19 27.18 4.11
N GLU A 74 4.74 26.46 5.08
CA GLU A 74 5.32 27.05 6.29
C GLU A 74 6.54 27.92 5.95
N HIS A 75 7.42 27.43 5.08
CA HIS A 75 8.57 28.19 4.58
C HIS A 75 8.14 29.49 3.91
N GLN A 76 7.16 29.44 3.00
CA GLN A 76 6.65 30.63 2.32
C GLN A 76 6.04 31.64 3.28
N ARG A 77 5.36 31.18 4.35
CA ARG A 77 4.82 32.07 5.38
C ARG A 77 5.94 32.75 6.17
N ALA A 78 6.94 31.99 6.59
CA ALA A 78 8.10 32.51 7.28
C ALA A 78 8.86 33.55 6.43
N GLU A 79 9.07 33.27 5.14
CA GLU A 79 9.69 34.23 4.21
C GLU A 79 8.86 35.50 4.04
N GLN A 80 7.53 35.39 3.90
CA GLN A 80 6.65 36.55 3.81
C GLN A 80 6.68 37.40 5.07
N GLU A 81 6.70 36.77 6.25
CA GLU A 81 6.80 37.46 7.53
C GLU A 81 8.15 38.18 7.65
N HIS A 82 9.26 37.51 7.29
CA HIS A 82 10.59 38.10 7.27
C HIS A 82 10.66 39.32 6.34
N GLN A 83 10.18 39.19 5.10
CA GLN A 83 10.16 40.29 4.14
C GLN A 83 9.33 41.48 4.63
N ARG A 84 8.19 41.24 5.28
CA ARG A 84 7.35 42.30 5.86
C ARG A 84 8.06 42.98 7.03
N ALA A 85 8.70 42.21 7.89
CA ALA A 85 9.48 42.74 9.01
C ALA A 85 10.65 43.60 8.51
N GLU A 86 11.38 43.14 7.50
CA GLU A 86 12.46 43.91 6.86
C GLU A 86 11.95 45.21 6.22
N GLN A 87 10.86 45.15 5.47
CA GLN A 87 10.26 46.35 4.86
C GLN A 87 9.81 47.37 5.90
N LEU A 88 9.23 46.89 7.01
CA LEU A 88 8.82 47.75 8.11
C LEU A 88 10.03 48.37 8.82
N ALA A 89 11.04 47.56 9.13
CA ALA A 89 12.29 48.03 9.74
C ALA A 89 12.96 49.09 8.86
N GLU A 90 13.02 48.87 7.55
CA GLU A 90 13.57 49.83 6.61
C GLU A 90 12.79 51.16 6.59
N ARG A 91 11.46 51.07 6.63
CA ARG A 91 10.60 52.26 6.68
C ARG A 91 10.71 53.03 8.00
N LEU A 92 10.92 52.33 9.12
CA LEU A 92 11.19 52.94 10.43
C LEU A 92 12.55 53.66 10.43
N ARG A 93 13.59 53.02 9.87
CA ARG A 93 14.92 53.63 9.70
C ARG A 93 14.88 54.90 8.85
N GLN A 94 14.10 54.93 7.77
CA GLN A 94 13.88 56.14 6.96
C GLN A 94 13.22 57.29 7.73
N MET A 95 12.42 56.98 8.75
CA MET A 95 11.81 57.97 9.66
C MET A 95 12.72 58.34 10.84
N GLY A 96 13.96 57.81 10.89
CA GLY A 96 14.93 58.10 11.95
C GLY A 96 14.69 57.34 13.27
N ILE A 97 13.83 56.32 13.26
CA ILE A 97 13.56 55.45 14.41
C ILE A 97 14.39 54.18 14.25
N ASN A 98 15.18 53.81 15.26
CA ASN A 98 15.95 52.56 15.24
C ASN A 98 15.04 51.39 15.67
N PRO A 99 14.69 50.45 14.77
CA PRO A 99 13.81 49.33 15.11
C PRO A 99 14.45 48.29 16.04
N ASP A 100 15.78 48.30 16.21
CA ASP A 100 16.49 47.37 17.11
C ASP A 100 16.50 47.83 18.59
N GLU A 101 15.98 49.03 18.86
CA GLU A 101 15.95 49.65 20.20
C GLU A 101 14.54 49.64 20.85
N ILE A 102 13.55 48.97 20.21
CA ILE A 102 12.17 48.82 20.69
C ILE A 102 11.94 47.38 21.13
#